data_AF-A0A9X3J140-F1
#
_entry.id   AF-A0A9X3J140-F1
#
_cell.length_a   1.000
_cell.length_b   1.000
_cell.length_c   1.000
_cell.angle_alpha   90.00
_cell.angle_beta   90.00
_cell.angle_gamma   90.00
#
_symmetry.space_group_name_H-M   'P 1'
#
loop_
_entity.id
_entity.type
_entity.pdbx_description
1 polymer ?
#
loop_
_entity_poly.entity_id
_entity_poly.type
_entity_poly.pdbx_seq_one_letter_code
_entity_poly.pdbx_strand_id
1 'polypeptide(L)'
;MDVILSASLGLLFLVVGTAAVFLMYYLWGFPFDKATRTSAAPPSLMRLHRQLGWFYILIYIVLMFEMVPRMWNYQVEWPARTVAHMCLGMGVGFILMIKVLILRFFRHLEEWMPALGTSLLACTIMLAGLSMPHAFREMALASEMGDVYGDENRARVKKLLESAKLPEEAPIDELSSVDSLQAGRQVLLKKCVACHDLKTILDRPRSPLDWVGTVDRMVIKPSFNEPISEFEGWQVTGYLIAISRDLQRSLKERRAQEEQREQADAVLAAPPPGAAPAVATEPAPAQQIDAAAARKTYESVCSQCHELSEVEKAPPTSEAEVIEVIRRMVDDNEMKATPEQITHIEWHMIKVFVHRG
;
A
#
# COMPACT_ATOMS: atom_id res chain seq x y z
N MET A 1 14.71 -5.19 -11.58
CA MET A 1 14.41 -3.82 -12.06
C MET A 1 13.82 -2.93 -10.95
N ASP A 2 14.28 -1.68 -10.81
CA ASP A 2 13.67 -0.67 -9.93
C ASP A 2 12.23 -0.34 -10.38
N VAL A 3 11.37 0.07 -9.45
CA VAL A 3 9.98 0.49 -9.68
C VAL A 3 9.93 1.65 -10.68
N ILE A 4 10.84 2.62 -10.53
CA ILE A 4 10.93 3.78 -11.42
C ILE A 4 11.26 3.35 -12.86
N LEU A 5 12.25 2.47 -13.01
CA LEU A 5 12.64 1.96 -14.32
C LEU A 5 11.49 1.16 -14.96
N SER A 6 10.82 0.30 -14.20
CA SER A 6 9.67 -0.48 -14.68
C SER A 6 8.50 0.41 -15.13
N ALA A 7 8.18 1.43 -14.33
CA ALA A 7 7.12 2.39 -14.63
C ALA A 7 7.47 3.25 -15.86
N SER A 8 8.72 3.72 -15.97
CA SER A 8 9.19 4.50 -17.11
C SER A 8 9.15 3.70 -18.43
N LEU A 9 9.56 2.43 -18.41
CA LEU A 9 9.46 1.55 -19.57
C LEU A 9 7.99 1.29 -19.95
N GLY A 10 7.10 1.08 -18.97
CA GLY A 10 5.67 0.94 -19.23
C GLY A 10 5.03 2.19 -19.86
N LEU A 11 5.41 3.38 -19.40
CA LEU A 11 4.96 4.64 -19.98
C LEU A 11 5.50 4.85 -21.39
N LEU A 12 6.80 4.59 -21.59
CA LEU A 12 7.43 4.66 -22.90
C LEU A 12 6.77 3.70 -23.88
N PHE A 13 6.47 2.47 -23.43
CA PHE A 13 5.77 1.46 -24.22
C PHE A 13 4.39 1.96 -24.70
N LEU A 14 3.63 2.61 -23.82
CA LEU A 14 2.34 3.23 -24.15
C LEU A 14 2.47 4.39 -25.14
N VAL A 15 3.42 5.29 -24.93
CA VAL A 15 3.66 6.45 -25.81
C VAL A 15 4.06 5.99 -27.21
N VAL A 16 5.01 5.05 -27.30
CA VAL A 16 5.48 4.51 -28.59
C VAL A 16 4.36 3.75 -29.29
N GLY A 17 3.60 2.92 -28.57
CA GLY A 17 2.46 2.19 -29.13
C GLY A 17 1.38 3.13 -29.68
N THR A 18 1.08 4.20 -28.94
CA THR A 18 0.11 5.23 -29.36
C THR A 18 0.61 5.95 -30.63
N ALA A 19 1.85 6.45 -30.61
CA ALA A 19 2.44 7.13 -31.77
C ALA A 19 2.48 6.21 -33.00
N ALA A 20 2.83 4.93 -32.83
CA ALA A 20 2.88 3.96 -33.91
C ALA A 20 1.51 3.71 -34.55
N VAL A 21 0.45 3.56 -33.75
CA VAL A 21 -0.91 3.29 -34.24
C VAL A 21 -1.55 4.52 -34.89
N PHE A 22 -1.39 5.70 -34.29
CA PHE A 22 -1.88 6.94 -34.91
C PHE A 22 -1.17 7.22 -36.24
N LEU A 23 0.15 7.02 -36.29
CA LEU A 23 0.90 7.15 -37.52
C LEU A 23 0.47 6.11 -38.56
N MET A 24 0.17 4.87 -38.14
CA MET A 24 -0.36 3.84 -39.03
C MET A 24 -1.70 4.26 -39.64
N TYR A 25 -2.65 4.76 -38.84
CA TYR A 25 -3.94 5.24 -39.37
C TYR A 25 -3.78 6.41 -40.32
N TYR A 26 -2.87 7.35 -40.01
CA TYR A 26 -2.54 8.44 -40.92
C TYR A 26 -1.98 7.91 -42.25
N LEU A 27 -1.03 6.97 -42.20
CA LEU A 27 -0.43 6.35 -43.38
C LEU A 27 -1.45 5.53 -44.20
N TRP A 28 -2.49 4.99 -43.56
CA TRP A 28 -3.53 4.23 -44.23
C TRP A 28 -4.53 5.10 -45.01
N GLY A 29 -4.54 6.41 -44.76
CA GLY A 29 -5.30 7.37 -45.56
C GLY A 29 -4.73 7.60 -46.97
N PHE A 30 -3.51 7.14 -47.25
CA PHE A 30 -2.90 7.29 -48.58
C PHE A 30 -3.32 6.15 -49.52
N PRO A 31 -3.58 6.43 -50.80
CA PRO A 31 -3.96 5.40 -51.76
C PRO A 31 -2.85 4.33 -51.89
N PHE A 32 -3.27 3.08 -51.88
CA PHE A 32 -2.40 1.91 -52.02
C PHE A 32 -2.68 1.22 -53.35
N ASP A 33 -1.67 1.14 -54.21
CA ASP A 33 -1.76 0.41 -55.46
C ASP A 33 -1.53 -1.09 -55.20
N LYS A 34 -2.60 -1.88 -55.31
CA LYS A 34 -2.56 -3.33 -55.10
C LYS A 34 -1.74 -4.08 -56.16
N ALA A 35 -1.58 -3.53 -57.36
CA ALA A 35 -0.83 -4.18 -58.45
C ALA A 35 0.69 -4.03 -58.26
N THR A 36 1.15 -2.82 -57.93
CA THR A 36 2.58 -2.56 -57.67
C THR A 36 2.98 -2.78 -56.22
N ARG A 37 2.02 -2.94 -55.31
CA ARG A 37 2.20 -3.01 -53.85
C ARG A 37 2.95 -1.80 -53.30
N THR A 38 2.68 -0.63 -53.87
CA THR A 38 3.27 0.64 -53.45
C THR A 38 2.21 1.55 -52.86
N SER A 39 2.58 2.24 -51.78
CA SER A 39 1.75 3.29 -51.18
C SER A 39 2.25 4.65 -51.67
N ALA A 40 1.33 5.58 -51.90
CA ALA A 40 1.66 6.99 -52.12
C ALA A 40 2.16 7.71 -50.86
N ALA A 41 2.22 7.03 -49.71
CA ALA A 41 2.62 7.62 -48.45
C ALA A 41 4.09 8.09 -48.44
N PRO A 42 4.41 9.19 -47.72
CA PRO A 42 5.78 9.70 -47.60
C PRO A 42 6.77 8.64 -47.08
N PRO A 43 7.89 8.38 -47.77
CA PRO A 43 8.87 7.37 -47.37
C PRO A 43 9.54 7.62 -46.01
N SER A 44 9.60 8.87 -45.55
CA SER A 44 10.09 9.23 -44.22
C SER A 44 9.16 8.74 -43.12
N LEU A 45 7.84 8.93 -43.28
CA LEU A 45 6.84 8.49 -42.31
C LEU A 45 6.69 6.97 -42.28
N MET A 46 6.81 6.31 -43.42
CA MET A 46 6.89 4.83 -43.49
C MET A 46 8.10 4.28 -42.72
N ARG A 47 9.26 4.94 -42.84
CA ARG A 47 10.47 4.59 -42.08
C ARG A 47 10.30 4.85 -40.59
N LEU A 48 9.71 5.99 -40.21
CA LEU A 48 9.41 6.32 -38.82
C LEU A 48 8.48 5.28 -38.19
N HIS A 49 7.39 4.91 -38.86
CA HIS A 49 6.48 3.86 -38.37
C HIS A 49 7.20 2.53 -38.15
N ARG A 50 8.09 2.15 -39.07
CA ARG A 50 8.92 0.94 -38.92
C ARG A 50 9.87 1.03 -37.72
N GLN A 51 10.52 2.17 -37.51
CA GLN A 51 11.39 2.39 -36.36
C GLN A 51 10.61 2.33 -35.05
N LEU A 52 9.44 2.97 -34.98
CA LEU A 52 8.55 2.89 -33.82
C LEU A 52 8.13 1.44 -33.55
N GLY A 53 7.82 0.67 -34.59
CA GLY A 53 7.50 -0.75 -34.46
C GLY A 53 8.65 -1.59 -33.89
N TRP A 54 9.88 -1.40 -34.38
CA TRP A 54 11.06 -2.07 -33.82
C TRP A 54 11.34 -1.66 -32.38
N PHE A 55 11.18 -0.38 -32.07
CA PHE A 55 11.37 0.13 -30.72
C PHE A 55 10.32 -0.44 -29.75
N TYR A 56 9.06 -0.54 -30.18
CA TYR A 56 8.00 -1.19 -29.42
C TYR A 56 8.33 -2.66 -29.12
N ILE A 57 8.79 -3.42 -30.11
CA ILE A 57 9.21 -4.82 -29.94
C ILE A 57 10.39 -4.92 -28.97
N LEU A 58 11.39 -4.04 -29.09
CA LEU A 58 12.56 -4.03 -28.21
C LEU A 58 12.14 -3.79 -26.75
N ILE A 59 11.31 -2.78 -26.49
CA ILE A 59 10.81 -2.49 -25.14
C ILE A 59 10.02 -3.68 -24.60
N TYR A 60 9.16 -4.29 -25.43
CA TYR A 60 8.40 -5.48 -25.03
C TYR A 60 9.32 -6.64 -24.61
N ILE A 61 10.38 -6.93 -25.38
CA ILE A 61 11.34 -7.98 -25.05
C ILE A 61 12.04 -7.69 -23.72
N VAL A 62 12.49 -6.46 -23.49
CA VAL A 62 13.11 -6.05 -22.22
C VAL A 62 12.15 -6.24 -21.05
N LEU A 63 10.89 -5.80 -21.20
CA LEU A 63 9.85 -6.00 -20.19
C LEU A 63 9.59 -7.49 -19.92
N MET A 64 9.51 -8.33 -20.95
CA MET A 64 9.29 -9.77 -20.79
C MET A 64 10.48 -10.48 -20.15
N PHE A 65 11.72 -10.08 -20.49
CA PHE A 65 12.93 -10.67 -19.90
C PHE A 65 12.96 -10.50 -18.38
N GLU A 66 12.51 -9.35 -17.87
CA GLU A 66 12.43 -9.07 -16.43
C GLU A 66 11.18 -9.67 -15.76
N MET A 67 10.03 -9.64 -16.44
CA MET A 67 8.74 -9.98 -15.83
C MET A 67 8.42 -11.48 -15.88
N VAL A 68 8.86 -12.21 -16.92
CA VAL A 68 8.59 -13.65 -17.05
C VAL A 68 9.24 -14.48 -15.92
N PRO A 69 10.52 -14.28 -15.57
CA PRO A 69 11.13 -15.02 -14.46
C PRO A 69 10.42 -14.79 -13.12
N ARG A 70 9.84 -13.59 -12.93
CA ARG A 70 9.08 -13.26 -11.71
C ARG A 70 7.89 -14.19 -11.50
N MET A 71 7.27 -14.70 -12.58
CA MET A 71 6.14 -15.61 -12.50
C MET A 71 6.49 -16.93 -11.79
N TRP A 72 7.75 -17.37 -11.88
CA TRP A 72 8.22 -18.61 -11.26
C TRP A 72 8.35 -18.51 -9.74
N ASN A 73 8.40 -17.28 -9.21
CA ASN A 73 8.49 -17.02 -7.77
C ASN A 73 7.11 -16.95 -7.09
N TYR A 74 6.01 -16.95 -7.85
CA TYR A 74 4.66 -16.95 -7.30
C TYR A 74 4.13 -18.37 -7.14
N GLN A 75 4.06 -18.86 -5.89
CA GLN A 75 3.59 -20.21 -5.55
C GLN A 75 2.17 -20.25 -4.96
N VAL A 76 1.46 -19.12 -4.93
CA VAL A 76 0.09 -18.98 -4.40
C VAL A 76 -0.86 -18.55 -5.52
N GLU A 77 -2.16 -18.80 -5.36
CA GLU A 77 -3.19 -18.38 -6.31
C GLU A 77 -3.06 -16.90 -6.67
N TRP A 78 -3.08 -16.62 -7.96
CA TRP A 78 -2.78 -15.30 -8.48
C TRP A 78 -3.98 -14.37 -8.26
N PRO A 79 -3.78 -13.15 -7.75
CA PRO A 79 -4.84 -12.15 -7.74
C PRO A 79 -5.40 -11.97 -9.15
N ALA A 80 -6.73 -11.80 -9.28
CA ALA A 80 -7.39 -11.65 -10.58
C ALA A 80 -6.75 -10.56 -11.45
N ARG A 81 -6.23 -9.49 -10.82
CA ARG A 81 -5.45 -8.44 -11.49
C ARG A 81 -4.17 -8.96 -12.13
N THR A 82 -3.38 -9.75 -11.41
CA THR A 82 -2.12 -10.32 -11.90
C THR A 82 -2.40 -11.28 -13.05
N VAL A 83 -3.45 -12.09 -12.95
CA VAL A 83 -3.91 -12.96 -14.05
C VAL A 83 -4.29 -12.12 -15.27
N ALA A 84 -5.10 -11.06 -15.10
CA ALA A 84 -5.48 -10.18 -16.20
C ALA A 84 -4.28 -9.50 -16.86
N HIS A 85 -3.34 -8.97 -16.06
CA HIS A 85 -2.11 -8.36 -16.56
C HIS A 85 -1.27 -9.39 -17.34
N MET A 86 -1.13 -10.60 -16.82
CA MET A 86 -0.38 -11.68 -17.48
C MET A 86 -1.03 -12.08 -18.81
N CYS A 87 -2.34 -12.31 -18.83
CA CYS A 87 -3.08 -12.66 -20.05
C CYS A 87 -2.92 -11.58 -21.13
N LEU A 88 -3.01 -10.29 -20.75
CA LEU A 88 -2.80 -9.19 -21.68
C LEU A 88 -1.34 -9.10 -22.16
N GLY A 89 -0.36 -9.28 -21.27
CA GLY A 89 1.07 -9.24 -21.60
C GLY A 89 1.48 -10.36 -22.56
N MET A 90 0.98 -11.58 -22.34
CA MET A 90 1.15 -12.69 -23.28
C MET A 90 0.40 -12.45 -24.58
N GLY A 91 -0.83 -11.90 -24.50
CA GLY A 91 -1.63 -11.54 -25.67
C GLY A 91 -0.92 -10.58 -26.60
N VAL A 92 -0.23 -9.56 -26.06
CA VAL A 92 0.61 -8.65 -26.85
C VAL A 92 1.69 -9.42 -27.62
N GLY A 93 2.40 -10.34 -26.96
CA GLY A 93 3.44 -11.16 -27.59
C GLY A 93 2.89 -12.04 -28.70
N PHE A 94 1.74 -12.67 -28.48
CA PHE A 94 1.08 -13.50 -29.47
C PHE A 94 0.63 -12.68 -30.69
N ILE A 95 0.02 -11.50 -30.47
CA ILE A 95 -0.40 -10.61 -31.56
C ILE A 95 0.81 -10.09 -32.34
N LEU A 96 1.92 -9.74 -31.65
CA LEU A 96 3.17 -9.33 -32.31
C LEU A 96 3.73 -10.44 -33.19
N MET A 97 3.77 -11.67 -32.68
CA MET A 97 4.22 -12.83 -33.45
C MET A 97 3.37 -13.05 -34.71
N ILE A 98 2.04 -12.99 -34.59
CA ILE A 98 1.12 -13.06 -35.74
C ILE A 98 1.40 -11.94 -36.73
N LYS A 99 1.55 -10.70 -36.26
CA LYS A 99 1.84 -9.54 -37.12
C LYS A 99 3.14 -9.74 -37.91
N VAL A 100 4.19 -10.27 -37.28
CA VAL A 100 5.46 -10.59 -37.94
C VAL A 100 5.30 -11.73 -38.95
N LEU A 101 4.56 -12.80 -38.60
CA LEU A 101 4.27 -13.91 -39.52
C LEU A 101 3.48 -13.46 -40.76
N ILE A 102 2.50 -12.57 -40.60
CA ILE A 102 1.74 -12.00 -41.72
C ILE A 102 2.65 -11.21 -42.65
N LEU A 103 3.50 -10.33 -42.10
CA LEU A 103 4.42 -9.55 -42.92
C LEU A 103 5.49 -10.40 -43.64
N ARG A 104 5.92 -11.50 -43.02
CA ARG A 104 7.00 -12.35 -43.55
C ARG A 104 6.51 -13.43 -44.52
N PHE A 105 5.41 -14.09 -44.18
CA PHE A 105 4.95 -15.30 -44.87
C PHE A 105 3.53 -15.16 -45.45
N PHE A 106 2.62 -14.49 -44.75
CA PHE A 106 1.19 -14.42 -45.13
C PHE A 106 0.74 -13.03 -45.59
N ARG A 107 1.50 -12.42 -46.52
CA ARG A 107 1.25 -11.03 -46.98
C ARG A 107 -0.14 -10.78 -47.58
N HIS A 108 -0.87 -11.84 -47.97
CA HIS A 108 -2.25 -11.71 -48.43
C HIS A 108 -3.23 -11.29 -47.32
N LEU A 109 -2.86 -11.43 -46.04
CA LEU A 109 -3.64 -10.99 -44.88
C LEU A 109 -3.29 -9.55 -44.42
N GLU A 110 -2.57 -8.77 -45.24
CA GLU A 110 -2.14 -7.41 -44.88
C GLU A 110 -3.30 -6.46 -44.54
N GLU A 111 -4.51 -6.72 -45.05
CA GLU A 111 -5.71 -5.94 -44.73
C GLU A 111 -6.09 -5.99 -43.23
N TRP A 112 -5.66 -7.03 -42.50
CA TRP A 112 -5.86 -7.16 -41.05
C TRP A 112 -4.86 -6.37 -40.19
N MET A 113 -3.84 -5.76 -40.81
CA MET A 113 -2.78 -5.06 -40.08
C MET A 113 -3.34 -3.94 -39.19
N PRO A 114 -4.41 -3.25 -39.65
CA PRO A 114 -5.40 -2.47 -38.93
C PRO A 114 -5.69 -2.92 -37.52
N ALA A 115 -6.56 -3.92 -37.51
CA ALA A 115 -7.09 -4.57 -36.34
C ALA A 115 -5.96 -5.03 -35.42
N LEU A 116 -4.90 -5.65 -35.95
CA LEU A 116 -3.78 -6.11 -35.13
C LEU A 116 -3.04 -4.95 -34.44
N GLY A 117 -2.82 -3.84 -35.14
CA GLY A 117 -2.23 -2.62 -34.55
C GLY A 117 -3.12 -2.04 -33.45
N THR A 118 -4.42 -1.93 -33.69
CA THR A 118 -5.39 -1.44 -32.71
C THR A 118 -5.49 -2.34 -31.49
N SER A 119 -5.52 -3.67 -31.68
CA SER A 119 -5.54 -4.64 -30.59
C SER A 119 -4.28 -4.55 -29.72
N LEU A 120 -3.10 -4.37 -30.32
CA LEU A 120 -1.86 -4.14 -29.56
C LEU A 120 -1.96 -2.89 -28.68
N LEU A 121 -2.46 -1.78 -29.23
CA LEU A 121 -2.66 -0.55 -28.45
C LEU A 121 -3.70 -0.74 -27.34
N ALA A 122 -4.82 -1.40 -27.63
CA ALA A 122 -5.85 -1.69 -26.63
C ALA A 122 -5.29 -2.51 -25.46
N CYS A 123 -4.57 -3.60 -25.75
CA CYS A 123 -3.89 -4.38 -24.72
C CYS A 123 -2.86 -3.54 -23.95
N THR A 124 -2.11 -2.67 -24.62
CA THR A 124 -1.12 -1.78 -23.99
C THR A 124 -1.77 -0.78 -23.04
N ILE A 125 -2.89 -0.17 -23.44
CA ILE A 125 -3.67 0.75 -22.59
C ILE A 125 -4.23 0.01 -21.38
N MET A 126 -4.79 -1.19 -21.56
CA MET A 126 -5.30 -1.99 -20.46
C MET A 126 -4.19 -2.41 -19.49
N LEU A 127 -3.03 -2.84 -20.00
CA LEU A 127 -1.85 -3.15 -19.19
C LEU A 127 -1.39 -1.93 -18.38
N ALA A 128 -1.28 -0.78 -19.04
CA ALA A 128 -0.96 0.49 -18.39
C ALA A 128 -1.97 0.81 -17.27
N GLY A 129 -3.27 0.67 -17.53
CA GLY A 129 -4.33 0.89 -16.55
C GLY A 129 -4.28 -0.06 -15.35
N LEU A 130 -3.84 -1.32 -15.55
CA LEU A 130 -3.70 -2.28 -14.46
C LEU A 130 -2.43 -2.07 -13.61
N SER A 131 -1.40 -1.45 -14.17
CA SER A 131 -0.08 -1.33 -13.52
C SER A 131 0.25 0.07 -13.01
N MET A 132 -0.03 1.11 -13.80
CA MET A 132 0.38 2.48 -13.50
C MET A 132 -0.27 3.05 -12.23
N PRO A 133 -1.57 2.84 -11.93
CA PRO A 133 -2.15 3.40 -10.71
C PRO A 133 -1.45 2.91 -9.44
N HIS A 134 -0.95 1.68 -9.42
CA HIS A 134 -0.19 1.17 -8.27
C HIS A 134 1.21 1.78 -8.20
N ALA A 135 1.92 1.89 -9.32
CA ALA A 135 3.23 2.52 -9.36
C ALA A 135 3.15 4.00 -8.95
N PHE A 136 2.12 4.72 -9.42
CA PHE A 136 1.86 6.11 -9.01
C PHE A 136 1.42 6.22 -7.56
N ARG A 137 0.58 5.30 -7.06
CA ARG A 137 0.22 5.26 -5.65
C ARG A 137 1.44 4.93 -4.79
N GLU A 138 2.33 4.06 -5.23
CA GLU A 138 3.57 3.76 -4.52
C GLU A 138 4.53 4.94 -4.53
N MET A 139 4.66 5.68 -5.64
CA MET A 139 5.42 6.93 -5.69
C MET A 139 4.79 8.03 -4.84
N ALA A 140 3.46 8.15 -4.84
CA ALA A 140 2.73 9.10 -4.01
C ALA A 140 2.87 8.75 -2.53
N LEU A 141 2.68 7.48 -2.16
CA LEU A 141 2.92 6.99 -0.81
C LEU A 141 4.39 7.11 -0.43
N ALA A 142 5.35 6.89 -1.33
CA ALA A 142 6.76 7.12 -1.02
C ALA A 142 7.07 8.60 -0.82
N SER A 143 6.36 9.50 -1.50
CA SER A 143 6.47 10.95 -1.30
C SER A 143 5.73 11.46 -0.06
N GLU A 144 4.60 10.86 0.32
CA GLU A 144 3.87 11.14 1.57
C GLU A 144 4.56 10.49 2.78
N MET A 145 5.13 9.29 2.60
CA MET A 145 6.12 8.67 3.49
C MET A 145 7.47 9.41 3.47
N GLY A 146 7.54 10.61 2.89
CA GLY A 146 8.67 11.52 3.07
C GLY A 146 8.98 11.79 4.56
N ASP A 147 7.99 11.61 5.44
CA ASP A 147 8.20 11.64 6.90
C ASP A 147 8.80 10.33 7.46
N VAL A 148 8.61 9.17 6.81
CA VAL A 148 9.11 7.87 7.33
C VAL A 148 10.63 7.88 7.48
N TYR A 149 11.34 8.53 6.55
CA TYR A 149 12.80 8.67 6.59
C TYR A 149 13.26 10.01 7.18
N GLY A 150 12.34 10.86 7.62
CA GLY A 150 12.65 12.16 8.21
C GLY A 150 13.38 12.04 9.55
N ASP A 151 14.18 13.06 9.89
CA ASP A 151 15.01 13.04 11.10
C ASP A 151 14.17 12.92 12.39
N GLU A 152 12.99 13.56 12.42
CA GLU A 152 12.04 13.47 13.54
C GLU A 152 11.53 12.04 13.72
N ASN A 153 11.05 11.41 12.64
CA ASN A 153 10.57 10.03 12.71
C ASN A 153 11.69 9.05 13.05
N ARG A 154 12.92 9.27 12.55
CA ARG A 154 14.07 8.44 12.89
C ARG A 154 14.44 8.54 14.37
N ALA A 155 14.41 9.74 14.95
CA ALA A 155 14.61 9.93 16.39
C ALA A 155 13.51 9.22 17.21
N ARG A 156 12.25 9.30 16.76
CA ARG A 156 11.13 8.55 17.35
C ARG A 156 11.36 7.04 17.27
N VAL A 157 11.70 6.52 16.10
CA VAL A 157 11.97 5.09 15.87
C VAL A 157 13.10 4.61 16.77
N LYS A 158 14.19 5.39 16.90
CA LYS A 158 15.29 5.08 17.81
C LYS A 158 14.79 4.90 19.27
N LYS A 159 14.05 5.89 19.80
CA LYS A 159 13.46 5.82 21.16
C LYS A 159 12.54 4.60 21.32
N LEU A 160 11.74 4.29 20.29
CA LEU A 160 10.84 3.15 20.33
C LEU A 160 11.59 1.81 20.26
N LEU A 161 12.65 1.72 19.47
CA LEU A 161 13.51 0.53 19.39
C LEU A 161 14.21 0.25 20.72
N GLU A 162 14.68 1.29 21.43
CA GLU A 162 15.22 1.17 22.79
C GLU A 162 14.19 0.55 23.76
N SER A 163 12.91 0.87 23.59
CA SER A 163 11.81 0.29 24.39
C SER A 163 11.32 -1.09 23.90
N ALA A 164 11.71 -1.52 22.71
CA ALA A 164 11.14 -2.69 22.04
C ALA A 164 11.72 -4.04 22.50
N LYS A 165 12.63 -4.04 23.48
CA LYS A 165 13.31 -5.24 24.02
C LYS A 165 14.02 -6.09 22.95
N LEU A 166 14.67 -5.43 22.00
CA LEU A 166 15.60 -6.10 21.09
C LEU A 166 16.80 -6.70 21.88
N PRO A 167 17.49 -7.72 21.33
CA PRO A 167 18.73 -8.25 21.90
C PRO A 167 19.78 -7.14 22.09
N GLU A 168 20.68 -7.30 23.07
CA GLU A 168 21.74 -6.30 23.35
C GLU A 168 22.69 -6.08 22.16
N GLU A 169 22.81 -7.07 21.28
CA GLU A 169 23.64 -7.03 20.08
C GLU A 169 23.03 -6.21 18.94
N ALA A 170 21.75 -5.83 19.03
CA ALA A 170 21.06 -5.11 17.96
C ALA A 170 21.56 -3.66 17.84
N PRO A 171 22.08 -3.22 16.69
CA PRO A 171 22.65 -1.88 16.54
C PRO A 171 21.54 -0.84 16.34
N ILE A 172 20.92 -0.38 17.44
CA ILE A 172 19.74 0.51 17.40
C ILE A 172 19.97 1.79 16.57
N ASP A 173 21.17 2.38 16.67
CA ASP A 173 21.54 3.56 15.89
C ASP A 173 21.51 3.29 14.38
N GLU A 174 22.08 2.16 13.96
CA GLU A 174 22.07 1.72 12.57
C GLU A 174 20.65 1.38 12.12
N LEU A 175 19.86 0.72 12.96
CA LEU A 175 18.50 0.30 12.63
C LEU A 175 17.56 1.48 12.36
N SER A 176 17.80 2.63 12.98
CA SER A 176 17.07 3.88 12.77
C SER A 176 17.60 4.74 11.61
N SER A 177 18.64 4.29 10.90
CA SER A 177 19.19 4.98 9.72
C SER A 177 18.30 4.84 8.50
N VAL A 178 18.41 5.77 7.55
CA VAL A 178 17.67 5.73 6.28
C VAL A 178 17.96 4.43 5.53
N ASP A 179 19.22 4.04 5.45
CA ASP A 179 19.65 2.85 4.71
C ASP A 179 19.06 1.57 5.31
N SER A 180 19.06 1.45 6.65
CA SER A 180 18.46 0.32 7.34
C SER A 180 16.93 0.28 7.18
N LEU A 181 16.24 1.42 7.28
CA LEU A 181 14.79 1.48 7.05
C LEU A 181 14.43 1.10 5.61
N GLN A 182 15.24 1.52 4.62
CA GLN A 182 15.06 1.09 3.23
C GLN A 182 15.32 -0.40 3.05
N ALA A 183 16.36 -0.95 3.69
CA ALA A 183 16.62 -2.39 3.69
C ALA A 183 15.46 -3.17 4.32
N GLY A 184 14.92 -2.71 5.46
CA GLY A 184 13.75 -3.27 6.11
C GLY A 184 12.51 -3.27 5.22
N ARG A 185 12.28 -2.19 4.47
CA ARG A 185 11.23 -2.14 3.43
C ARG A 185 11.42 -3.22 2.37
N GLN A 186 12.66 -3.43 1.92
CA GLN A 186 12.96 -4.46 0.92
C GLN A 186 12.70 -5.87 1.47
N VAL A 187 13.05 -6.14 2.72
CA VAL A 187 12.74 -7.42 3.39
C VAL A 187 11.22 -7.64 3.44
N LEU A 188 10.45 -6.63 3.84
CA LEU A 188 8.98 -6.70 3.84
C LEU A 188 8.43 -7.06 2.46
N LEU A 189 8.86 -6.33 1.42
CA LEU A 189 8.34 -6.46 0.05
C LEU A 189 8.85 -7.68 -0.73
N LYS A 190 9.90 -8.35 -0.25
CA LYS A 190 10.47 -9.52 -0.94
C LYS A 190 10.28 -10.82 -0.19
N LYS A 191 10.47 -10.80 1.14
CA LYS A 191 10.47 -12.01 1.97
C LYS A 191 9.13 -12.21 2.69
N CYS A 192 8.59 -11.18 3.34
CA CYS A 192 7.33 -11.32 4.09
C CYS A 192 6.13 -11.56 3.16
N VAL A 193 6.10 -10.89 2.00
CA VAL A 193 4.99 -11.03 1.05
C VAL A 193 4.98 -12.36 0.27
N ALA A 194 5.99 -13.21 0.45
CA ALA A 194 6.04 -14.52 -0.18
C ALA A 194 4.93 -15.46 0.35
N CYS A 195 4.54 -15.30 1.61
CA CYS A 195 3.51 -16.13 2.25
C CYS A 195 2.28 -15.35 2.73
N HIS A 196 2.39 -14.03 2.87
CA HIS A 196 1.31 -13.16 3.35
C HIS A 196 1.07 -12.03 2.35
N ASP A 197 -0.16 -11.55 2.19
CA ASP A 197 -0.38 -10.32 1.43
C ASP A 197 0.00 -9.09 2.28
N LEU A 198 0.47 -8.02 1.62
CA LEU A 198 0.89 -6.80 2.31
C LEU A 198 -0.24 -6.18 3.15
N LYS A 199 -1.49 -6.30 2.69
CA LYS A 199 -2.64 -5.81 3.45
C LYS A 199 -2.74 -6.55 4.77
N THR A 200 -2.75 -7.88 4.79
CA THR A 200 -2.80 -8.67 6.03
C THR A 200 -1.65 -8.36 6.99
N ILE A 201 -0.45 -8.06 6.48
CA ILE A 201 0.68 -7.67 7.34
C ILE A 201 0.38 -6.32 8.02
N LEU A 202 -0.15 -5.35 7.28
CA LEU A 202 -0.32 -3.96 7.72
C LEU A 202 -1.68 -3.65 8.36
N ASP A 203 -2.66 -4.54 8.27
CA ASP A 203 -4.05 -4.30 8.74
C ASP A 203 -4.17 -4.28 10.26
N ARG A 204 -3.18 -4.81 10.99
CA ARG A 204 -3.14 -4.79 12.46
C ARG A 204 -2.04 -3.85 12.96
N PRO A 205 -2.40 -2.70 13.55
CA PRO A 205 -1.44 -1.86 14.23
C PRO A 205 -0.94 -2.61 15.46
N ARG A 206 0.36 -2.54 15.70
CA ARG A 206 1.05 -3.28 16.76
C ARG A 206 1.95 -2.33 17.52
N SER A 207 2.15 -2.63 18.81
CA SER A 207 3.21 -1.98 19.57
C SER A 207 4.59 -2.35 19.01
N PRO A 208 5.65 -1.56 19.28
CA PRO A 208 7.01 -1.92 18.90
C PRO A 208 7.42 -3.32 19.39
N LEU A 209 7.06 -3.66 20.63
CA LEU A 209 7.32 -4.96 21.23
C LEU A 209 6.60 -6.10 20.47
N ASP A 210 5.35 -5.89 20.08
CA ASP A 210 4.58 -6.87 19.31
C ASP A 210 5.14 -7.06 17.90
N TRP A 211 5.73 -6.02 17.31
CA TRP A 211 6.42 -6.13 16.03
C TRP A 211 7.66 -7.01 16.15
N VAL A 212 8.51 -6.78 17.15
CA VAL A 212 9.69 -7.62 17.45
C VAL A 212 9.25 -9.08 17.57
N GLY A 213 8.32 -9.37 18.48
CA GLY A 213 7.86 -10.75 18.69
C GLY A 213 7.19 -11.37 17.45
N THR A 214 6.56 -10.57 16.59
CA THR A 214 5.98 -11.05 15.33
C THR A 214 7.05 -11.40 14.31
N VAL A 215 8.05 -10.55 14.16
CA VAL A 215 9.15 -10.77 13.21
C VAL A 215 10.02 -11.93 13.68
N ASP A 216 10.34 -12.05 14.96
CA ASP A 216 11.12 -13.17 15.51
C ASP A 216 10.48 -14.53 15.17
N ARG A 217 9.15 -14.63 15.32
CA ARG A 217 8.41 -15.84 14.92
C ARG A 217 8.50 -16.12 13.42
N MET A 218 8.67 -15.10 12.59
CA MET A 218 8.83 -15.27 11.14
C MET A 218 10.26 -15.62 10.75
N VAL A 219 11.27 -15.06 11.45
CA VAL A 219 12.69 -15.38 11.25
C VAL A 219 12.95 -16.87 11.51
N ILE A 220 12.35 -17.44 12.56
CA ILE A 220 12.53 -18.85 12.94
C ILE A 220 11.70 -19.79 12.03
N LYS A 221 10.70 -19.27 11.32
CA LYS A 221 9.77 -20.11 10.55
C LYS A 221 10.48 -20.68 9.32
N PRO A 222 10.37 -22.00 9.07
CA PRO A 222 10.90 -22.59 7.84
C PRO A 222 10.28 -21.90 6.62
N SER A 223 11.15 -21.42 5.73
CA SER A 223 10.78 -20.76 4.49
C SER A 223 11.22 -21.65 3.32
N PHE A 224 10.38 -21.71 2.28
CA PHE A 224 10.75 -22.37 1.01
C PHE A 224 11.69 -21.50 0.16
N ASN A 225 11.86 -20.22 0.52
CA ASN A 225 12.76 -19.25 -0.10
C ASN A 225 13.99 -18.99 0.78
N GLU A 226 14.83 -18.03 0.37
CA GLU A 226 15.94 -17.55 1.18
C GLU A 226 15.45 -17.11 2.58
N PRO A 227 15.99 -17.67 3.67
CA PRO A 227 15.60 -17.33 5.03
C PRO A 227 15.77 -15.83 5.32
N ILE A 228 14.98 -15.31 6.25
CA ILE A 228 15.23 -13.98 6.81
C ILE A 228 16.38 -14.14 7.79
N SER A 229 17.50 -13.47 7.55
CA SER A 229 18.59 -13.41 8.51
C SER A 229 18.16 -12.62 9.75
N GLU A 230 18.84 -12.83 10.87
CA GLU A 230 18.53 -12.12 12.12
C GLU A 230 18.60 -10.60 11.96
N PHE A 231 19.65 -10.11 11.29
CA PHE A 231 19.81 -8.69 10.99
C PHE A 231 18.70 -8.16 10.09
N GLU A 232 18.30 -8.88 9.05
CA GLU A 232 17.14 -8.50 8.21
C GLU A 232 15.84 -8.45 9.02
N GLY A 233 15.70 -9.33 10.03
CA GLY A 233 14.62 -9.32 11.00
C GLY A 233 14.57 -8.00 11.78
N TRP A 234 15.72 -7.53 12.28
CA TRP A 234 15.79 -6.24 12.97
C TRP A 234 15.50 -5.06 12.04
N GLN A 235 16.04 -5.09 10.81
CA GLN A 235 15.80 -4.05 9.81
C GLN A 235 14.31 -3.91 9.46
N VAL A 236 13.62 -5.04 9.20
CA VAL A 236 12.18 -5.00 8.90
C VAL A 236 11.36 -4.57 10.10
N THR A 237 11.78 -4.91 11.32
CA THR A 237 11.15 -4.44 12.55
C THR A 237 11.25 -2.92 12.69
N GLY A 238 12.43 -2.35 12.48
CA GLY A 238 12.64 -0.90 12.46
C GLY A 238 11.74 -0.20 11.44
N TYR A 239 11.64 -0.75 10.24
CA TYR A 239 10.74 -0.22 9.21
C TYR A 239 9.26 -0.31 9.58
N LEU A 240 8.81 -1.43 10.15
CA LEU A 240 7.42 -1.62 10.58
C LEU A 240 7.04 -0.63 11.70
N ILE A 241 7.95 -0.37 12.65
CA ILE A 241 7.77 0.66 13.68
C ILE A 241 7.72 2.07 13.06
N ALA A 242 8.56 2.32 12.05
CA ALA A 242 8.61 3.61 11.36
C ALA A 242 7.28 3.94 10.66
N ILE A 243 6.63 2.97 10.03
CA ILE A 243 5.34 3.18 9.33
C ILE A 243 4.10 3.01 10.22
N SER A 244 4.26 2.54 11.47
CA SER A 244 3.12 2.22 12.35
C SER A 244 2.20 3.41 12.64
N ARG A 245 2.74 4.63 12.70
CA ARG A 245 1.95 5.86 12.89
C ARG A 245 0.98 6.09 11.73
N ASP A 246 1.46 5.95 10.50
CA ASP A 246 0.64 6.13 9.30
C ASP A 246 -0.44 5.04 9.19
N LEU A 247 -0.11 3.81 9.59
CA LEU A 247 -1.08 2.71 9.68
C LEU A 247 -2.20 3.03 10.69
N GLN A 248 -1.84 3.49 11.88
CA GLN A 248 -2.79 3.87 12.93
C GLN A 248 -3.68 5.04 12.47
N ARG A 249 -3.10 6.06 11.83
CA ARG A 249 -3.86 7.20 11.29
C ARG A 249 -4.86 6.74 10.22
N SER A 250 -4.42 5.94 9.26
CA SER A 250 -5.29 5.42 8.19
C SER A 250 -6.45 4.58 8.74
N LEU A 251 -6.21 3.76 9.76
CA LEU A 251 -7.25 2.98 10.43
C LEU A 251 -8.24 3.86 11.19
N LYS A 252 -7.76 4.90 11.88
CA LYS A 252 -8.62 5.87 12.56
C LYS A 252 -9.53 6.61 11.57
N GLU A 253 -8.98 7.05 10.44
CA GLU A 253 -9.76 7.71 9.38
C GLU A 253 -10.82 6.76 8.77
N ARG A 254 -10.46 5.49 8.52
CA ARG A 254 -11.41 4.47 8.05
C ARG A 254 -12.54 4.21 9.04
N ARG A 255 -12.24 4.05 10.33
CA ARG A 255 -13.26 3.85 11.38
C ARG A 255 -14.20 5.05 11.50
N ALA A 256 -13.65 6.27 11.45
CA ALA A 256 -14.48 7.48 11.47
C ALA A 256 -15.43 7.55 10.25
N GLN A 257 -14.99 7.11 9.07
CA GLN A 257 -15.84 7.01 7.88
C GLN A 257 -16.91 5.92 8.02
N GLU A 258 -16.57 4.76 8.59
CA GLU A 258 -17.52 3.69 8.86
C GLU A 258 -18.59 4.13 9.88
N GLU A 259 -18.19 4.77 10.97
CA GLU A 259 -19.10 5.37 11.97
C GLU A 259 -20.01 6.43 11.33
N GLN A 260 -19.47 7.29 10.47
CA GLN A 260 -20.28 8.27 9.73
C GLN A 260 -21.28 7.59 8.79
N ARG A 261 -20.88 6.50 8.14
CA ARG A 261 -21.79 5.73 7.26
C ARG A 261 -22.88 5.04 8.06
N GLU A 262 -22.55 4.41 9.18
CA GLU A 262 -23.51 3.80 10.09
C GLU A 262 -24.48 4.83 10.68
N GLN A 263 -23.99 6.03 11.05
CA GLN A 263 -24.84 7.13 11.50
C GLN A 263 -25.77 7.63 10.38
N ALA A 264 -25.26 7.75 9.16
CA ALA A 264 -26.08 8.12 8.00
C ALA A 264 -27.16 7.07 7.71
N ASP A 265 -26.80 5.78 7.75
CA ASP A 265 -27.72 4.66 7.58
C ASP A 265 -28.76 4.63 8.70
N ALA A 266 -28.38 4.93 9.95
CA ALA A 266 -29.29 5.02 11.09
C ALA A 266 -30.25 6.20 10.99
N VAL A 267 -29.80 7.36 10.49
CA VAL A 267 -30.65 8.53 10.23
C VAL A 267 -31.66 8.24 9.12
N LEU A 268 -31.26 7.50 8.08
CA LEU A 268 -32.15 7.08 7.00
C LEU A 268 -33.14 5.98 7.44
N ALA A 269 -32.79 5.17 8.43
CA ALA A 269 -33.64 4.13 9.00
C ALA A 269 -34.58 4.62 10.12
N ALA A 270 -34.35 5.83 10.67
CA ALA A 270 -35.17 6.38 11.74
C ALA A 270 -36.50 6.97 11.22
N PRO A 271 -37.66 6.66 11.85
CA PRO A 271 -38.92 7.34 11.54
C PRO A 271 -38.83 8.84 11.91
N PRO A 272 -39.56 9.72 11.20
CA PRO A 272 -39.46 11.16 11.39
C PRO A 272 -39.77 11.55 12.85
N PRO A 273 -38.99 12.45 13.47
CA PRO A 273 -39.18 12.79 14.86
C PRO A 273 -40.52 13.51 15.06
N GLY A 274 -41.43 12.84 15.77
CA GLY A 274 -42.56 13.47 16.43
C GLY A 274 -42.05 14.31 17.59
N ALA A 275 -42.47 15.58 17.63
CA ALA A 275 -42.03 16.57 18.61
C ALA A 275 -42.23 16.09 20.06
N ALA A 276 -41.15 16.02 20.82
CA ALA A 276 -41.18 15.97 22.28
C ALA A 276 -40.66 17.31 22.84
N PRO A 277 -41.32 17.87 23.88
CA PRO A 277 -41.02 19.21 24.38
C PRO A 277 -39.77 19.25 25.26
N ALA A 278 -39.13 20.40 25.24
CA ALA A 278 -37.94 20.76 26.01
C ALA A 278 -38.18 20.69 27.52
N VAL A 279 -37.31 19.98 28.22
CA VAL A 279 -37.19 20.04 29.69
C VAL A 279 -36.02 20.97 30.02
N ALA A 280 -36.30 21.94 30.90
CA ALA A 280 -35.39 22.98 31.33
C ALA A 280 -34.23 22.45 32.20
N THR A 281 -33.06 23.04 32.00
CA THR A 281 -31.83 22.74 32.73
C THR A 281 -31.70 23.67 33.94
N GLU A 282 -31.66 23.12 35.15
CA GLU A 282 -31.12 23.78 36.35
C GLU A 282 -29.64 23.41 36.56
N PRO A 283 -28.84 24.23 37.28
CA PRO A 283 -27.38 24.10 37.30
C PRO A 283 -26.89 22.96 38.20
N ALA A 284 -25.93 22.20 37.68
CA ALA A 284 -25.36 21.01 38.32
C ALA A 284 -24.45 21.34 39.53
N PRO A 285 -24.55 20.60 40.65
CA PRO A 285 -23.51 20.56 41.68
C PRO A 285 -22.35 19.63 41.24
N ALA A 286 -21.21 19.74 41.92
CA ALA A 286 -19.91 19.11 41.60
C ALA A 286 -20.02 17.71 40.96
N GLN A 287 -19.46 17.56 39.75
CA GLN A 287 -19.58 16.37 38.91
C GLN A 287 -19.04 15.11 39.60
N GLN A 288 -19.94 14.22 40.03
CA GLN A 288 -19.63 12.81 40.17
C GLN A 288 -19.41 12.26 38.75
N ILE A 289 -18.19 11.84 38.44
CA ILE A 289 -17.89 11.17 37.16
C ILE A 289 -18.72 9.88 37.10
N ASP A 290 -19.56 9.76 36.08
CA ASP A 290 -20.35 8.55 35.83
C ASP A 290 -19.40 7.40 35.44
N ALA A 291 -19.42 6.34 36.25
CA ALA A 291 -18.57 5.17 36.05
C ALA A 291 -18.82 4.47 34.72
N ALA A 292 -20.07 4.45 34.24
CA ALA A 292 -20.42 3.81 32.98
C ALA A 292 -19.91 4.63 31.78
N ALA A 293 -20.11 5.95 31.81
CA ALA A 293 -19.54 6.85 30.82
C ALA A 293 -18.01 6.79 30.79
N ALA A 294 -17.35 6.83 31.96
CA ALA A 294 -15.89 6.75 32.05
C ALA A 294 -15.32 5.45 31.48
N ARG A 295 -15.95 4.31 31.80
CA ARG A 295 -15.60 3.02 31.22
C ARG A 295 -15.77 3.01 29.70
N LYS A 296 -16.91 3.50 29.20
CA LYS A 296 -17.19 3.55 27.76
C LYS A 296 -16.17 4.43 27.03
N THR A 297 -15.81 5.57 27.61
CA THR A 297 -14.77 6.46 27.07
C THR A 297 -13.40 5.78 27.06
N TYR A 298 -13.01 5.10 28.14
CA TYR A 298 -11.78 4.30 28.18
C TYR A 298 -11.78 3.24 27.08
N GLU A 299 -12.83 2.44 26.98
CA GLU A 299 -12.95 1.40 25.97
C GLU A 299 -12.90 1.99 24.55
N SER A 300 -13.59 3.10 24.29
CA SER A 300 -13.67 3.69 22.95
C SER A 300 -12.42 4.46 22.54
N VAL A 301 -11.67 5.03 23.48
CA VAL A 301 -10.48 5.83 23.18
C VAL A 301 -9.23 4.95 23.18
N CYS A 302 -9.03 4.12 24.20
CA CYS A 302 -7.83 3.30 24.33
C CYS A 302 -7.80 2.12 23.35
N SER A 303 -8.96 1.63 22.88
CA SER A 303 -9.02 0.58 21.83
C SER A 303 -8.82 1.11 20.40
N GLN A 304 -8.62 2.42 20.23
CA GLN A 304 -8.38 3.01 18.91
C GLN A 304 -7.06 2.53 18.29
N CYS A 305 -6.06 2.23 19.11
CA CYS A 305 -4.70 1.97 18.65
C CYS A 305 -4.24 0.52 18.85
N HIS A 306 -4.67 -0.14 19.94
CA HIS A 306 -4.35 -1.54 20.24
C HIS A 306 -5.46 -2.15 21.09
N GLU A 307 -5.43 -3.47 21.30
CA GLU A 307 -6.39 -4.12 22.19
C GLU A 307 -6.17 -3.68 23.65
N LEU A 308 -7.26 -3.61 24.43
CA LEU A 308 -7.21 -3.23 25.84
C LEU A 308 -6.54 -4.33 26.70
N SER A 309 -6.48 -5.55 26.20
CA SER A 309 -5.77 -6.68 26.81
C SER A 309 -4.28 -6.38 27.00
N GLU A 310 -3.67 -5.51 26.19
CA GLU A 310 -2.27 -5.10 26.37
C GLU A 310 -2.07 -4.26 27.65
N VAL A 311 -3.06 -3.45 28.01
CA VAL A 311 -3.04 -2.69 29.28
C VAL A 311 -3.18 -3.64 30.46
N GLU A 312 -3.94 -4.73 30.31
CA GLU A 312 -4.11 -5.74 31.36
C GLU A 312 -2.86 -6.59 31.59
N LYS A 313 -2.01 -6.79 30.57
CA LYS A 313 -0.74 -7.54 30.70
C LYS A 313 0.33 -6.79 31.50
N ALA A 314 0.29 -5.46 31.46
CA ALA A 314 1.22 -4.60 32.18
C ALA A 314 0.45 -3.39 32.77
N PRO A 315 -0.39 -3.62 33.81
CA PRO A 315 -1.26 -2.59 34.34
C PRO A 315 -0.47 -1.54 35.12
N PRO A 316 -0.83 -0.25 35.03
CA PRO A 316 -0.20 0.79 35.85
C PRO A 316 -0.50 0.55 37.33
N THR A 317 0.50 0.75 38.17
CA THR A 317 0.50 0.40 39.60
C THR A 317 0.25 1.60 40.52
N SER A 318 0.30 2.83 39.98
CA SER A 318 0.10 4.06 40.74
C SER A 318 -0.64 5.11 39.90
N GLU A 319 -1.25 6.09 40.57
CA GLU A 319 -1.90 7.22 39.90
C GLU A 319 -0.91 8.00 39.01
N ALA A 320 0.32 8.21 39.50
CA ALA A 320 1.38 8.85 38.73
C ALA A 320 1.72 8.09 37.44
N GLU A 321 1.71 6.75 37.50
CA GLU A 321 1.96 5.90 36.33
C GLU A 321 0.80 5.95 35.32
N VAL A 322 -0.46 6.02 35.79
CA VAL A 322 -1.62 6.23 34.92
C VAL A 322 -1.49 7.55 34.16
N ILE A 323 -1.16 8.63 34.85
CA ILE A 323 -0.98 9.96 34.24
C ILE A 323 0.15 9.92 33.20
N GLU A 324 1.29 9.28 33.52
CA GLU A 324 2.41 9.19 32.59
C GLU A 324 2.11 8.30 31.37
N VAL A 325 1.33 7.22 31.53
CA VAL A 325 0.85 6.41 30.39
C VAL A 325 -0.04 7.25 29.47
N ILE A 326 -1.03 7.96 30.04
CA ILE A 326 -1.94 8.81 29.26
C ILE A 326 -1.14 9.91 28.56
N ARG A 327 -0.21 10.56 29.26
CA ARG A 327 0.67 11.60 28.69
C ARG A 327 1.48 11.06 27.51
N ARG A 328 2.12 9.91 27.64
CA ARG A 328 2.82 9.27 26.51
C ARG A 328 1.87 8.90 25.37
N MET A 329 0.63 8.53 25.65
CA MET A 329 -0.34 8.25 24.59
C MET A 329 -0.75 9.53 23.84
N VAL A 330 -0.91 10.65 24.54
CA VAL A 330 -1.22 11.95 23.91
C VAL A 330 -0.01 12.51 23.17
N ASP A 331 1.14 12.58 23.82
CA ASP A 331 2.31 13.31 23.33
C ASP A 331 3.14 12.48 22.33
N ASP A 332 3.42 11.21 22.65
CA ASP A 332 4.28 10.36 21.81
C ASP A 332 3.47 9.56 20.78
N ASN A 333 2.18 9.31 21.02
CA ASN A 333 1.32 8.47 20.17
C ASN A 333 0.09 9.20 19.59
N GLU A 334 0.02 10.53 19.73
CA GLU A 334 -1.01 11.40 19.16
C GLU A 334 -2.46 10.97 19.44
N MET A 335 -2.70 10.38 20.62
CA MET A 335 -4.04 10.05 21.08
C MET A 335 -4.88 11.33 21.14
N LYS A 336 -5.84 11.47 20.22
CA LYS A 336 -6.80 12.57 20.21
C LYS A 336 -7.93 12.27 21.17
N ALA A 337 -7.88 12.88 22.35
CA ALA A 337 -8.94 12.87 23.34
C ALA A 337 -9.21 14.31 23.80
N THR A 338 -10.47 14.65 24.08
CA THR A 338 -10.80 15.94 24.70
C THR A 338 -10.34 15.93 26.17
N PRO A 339 -10.14 17.10 26.81
CA PRO A 339 -9.79 17.16 28.23
C PRO A 339 -10.77 16.39 29.12
N GLU A 340 -12.07 16.45 28.81
CA GLU A 340 -13.12 15.70 29.52
C GLU A 340 -12.96 14.19 29.35
N GLN A 341 -12.62 13.73 28.14
CA GLN A 341 -12.34 12.32 27.87
C GLN A 341 -11.09 11.84 28.62
N ILE A 342 -10.04 12.67 28.70
CA ILE A 342 -8.83 12.37 29.46
C ILE A 342 -9.17 12.18 30.95
N THR A 343 -9.96 13.08 31.54
CA THR A 343 -10.41 12.97 32.93
C THR A 343 -11.20 11.68 33.18
N HIS A 344 -12.08 11.31 32.24
CA HIS A 344 -12.84 10.05 32.31
C HIS A 344 -11.96 8.81 32.22
N ILE A 345 -10.97 8.82 31.32
CA ILE A 345 -10.00 7.74 31.15
C ILE A 345 -9.15 7.57 32.40
N GLU A 346 -8.58 8.68 32.91
CA GLU A 346 -7.75 8.71 34.11
C GLU A 346 -8.53 8.15 35.31
N TRP A 347 -9.74 8.65 35.54
CA TRP A 347 -10.59 8.16 36.62
C TRP A 347 -10.87 6.66 36.51
N HIS A 348 -11.18 6.17 35.30
CA HIS A 348 -11.43 4.74 35.09
C HIS A 348 -10.19 3.90 35.36
N MET A 349 -9.03 4.30 34.81
CA MET A 349 -7.78 3.56 34.96
C MET A 349 -7.30 3.53 36.42
N ILE A 350 -7.38 4.64 37.15
CA ILE A 350 -7.05 4.69 38.58
C ILE A 350 -7.98 3.76 39.37
N LYS A 351 -9.30 3.85 39.13
CA LYS A 351 -10.28 3.01 39.83
C LYS A 351 -10.09 1.52 39.55
N VAL A 352 -9.77 1.14 38.32
CA VAL A 352 -9.70 -0.27 37.90
C VAL A 352 -8.32 -0.89 38.15
N PHE A 353 -7.22 -0.16 37.96
CA PHE A 353 -5.87 -0.74 38.02
C PHE A 353 -5.12 -0.37 39.31
N VAL A 354 -5.37 0.80 39.89
CA VAL A 354 -4.65 1.28 41.08
C VAL A 354 -5.41 0.96 42.38
N HIS A 355 -6.72 1.23 42.43
CA HIS A 355 -7.56 0.97 43.61
C HIS A 355 -8.17 -0.43 43.65
N ARG A 356 -7.68 -1.37 42.82
CA ARG A 356 -8.05 -2.79 42.89
C ARG A 356 -7.28 -3.57 43.97
N GLY A 357 -6.35 -2.92 44.66
CA GLY A 357 -5.56 -3.46 45.78
C GLY A 357 -6.29 -3.40 47.12
#